data_AF-A0A9E6EWD7-F1
#
_entry.id   AF-A0A9E6EWD7-F1
#
_cell.length_a   1.000
_cell.length_b   1.000
_cell.length_c   1.000
_cell.angle_alpha   90.00
_cell.angle_beta   90.00
_cell.angle_gamma   90.00
#
_symmetry.space_group_name_H-M   'P 1'
#
loop_
_entity.id
_entity.type
_entity.pdbx_description
1 polymer ?
#
loop_
_entity_poly.entity_id
_entity_poly.type
_entity_poly.pdbx_seq_one_letter_code
_entity_poly.pdbx_strand_id
1 'polypeptide(L)'
;MIHNINKFRASKFAIFIISIMFLLCNNSAKSQTAELIYVDSGAFNMGYNYPSNGEWWYPVITPVHRVFVSSFYIEKFEIFKSQWDEVYNWAINNAYIFDNTGNSKDTNFPVYNINWYDAVKWCNARSEKEGLTAVYYTDSLKNSVYRSSKIDLKNNFVKWNEDGYRLPTEAEWEKAARGKLDGNYYPWPSSGGSYTEHLDSSKANFDGSNDPWENDMVPSAPVGYYNGSQVPSGVDMANGYGLYDMAGNIIEWTWDWFDSDWYNNIQSVSPDTKGPEDTASGAKTLRGGSWHSGEKFGLLCAFRLSEHHPDYTGAACGFRCVRRDKNSSGFNNSFLKNQNSVLLNIYPNPFSSLVNISYYCPDEIKVCLKIYNINGQLIKTIYDYKQTKNIFYLTWDGKDNSGNELSNGIYFIKIESKNHIPITGKIHYHK
;
A
#
# COMPACT_ATOMS: atom_id res chain seq x y z
N MET A 1 -28.24 -64.34 -27.67
CA MET A 1 -28.03 -63.08 -28.41
C MET A 1 -28.64 -61.85 -27.72
N ILE A 2 -28.86 -61.86 -26.39
CA ILE A 2 -29.50 -60.74 -25.65
C ILE A 2 -28.58 -60.16 -24.54
N HIS A 3 -27.47 -60.84 -24.21
CA HIS A 3 -26.59 -60.41 -23.10
C HIS A 3 -25.52 -59.37 -23.49
N ASN A 4 -25.29 -59.13 -24.80
CA ASN A 4 -24.29 -58.16 -25.28
C ASN A 4 -24.85 -56.77 -25.62
N ILE A 5 -26.17 -56.60 -25.65
CA ILE A 5 -26.80 -55.31 -26.01
C ILE A 5 -26.88 -54.36 -24.80
N ASN A 6 -26.96 -54.90 -23.58
CA ASN A 6 -27.06 -54.07 -22.36
C ASN A 6 -25.72 -53.47 -21.90
N LYS A 7 -24.58 -54.15 -22.15
CA LYS A 7 -23.24 -53.57 -21.87
C LYS A 7 -22.88 -52.41 -22.80
N PHE A 8 -23.35 -52.45 -24.05
CA PHE A 8 -23.10 -51.38 -25.03
C PHE A 8 -23.98 -50.13 -24.80
N ARG A 9 -25.16 -50.28 -24.20
CA ARG A 9 -26.01 -49.13 -23.81
C ARG A 9 -25.51 -48.46 -22.52
N ALA A 10 -25.05 -49.24 -21.54
CA ALA A 10 -24.48 -48.70 -20.30
C ALA A 10 -23.16 -47.93 -20.54
N SER A 11 -22.29 -48.39 -21.46
CA SER A 11 -21.04 -47.68 -21.76
C SER A 11 -21.28 -46.37 -22.54
N LYS A 12 -22.23 -46.35 -23.47
CA LYS A 12 -22.60 -45.11 -24.19
C LYS A 12 -23.29 -44.09 -23.29
N PHE A 13 -24.10 -44.52 -22.31
CA PHE A 13 -24.71 -43.62 -21.33
C PHE A 13 -23.69 -43.08 -20.32
N ALA A 14 -22.72 -43.90 -19.89
CA ALA A 14 -21.62 -43.45 -19.03
C ALA A 14 -20.68 -42.47 -19.75
N ILE A 15 -20.37 -42.70 -21.03
CA ILE A 15 -19.55 -41.78 -21.84
C ILE A 15 -20.29 -40.46 -22.14
N PHE A 16 -21.62 -40.51 -22.27
CA PHE A 16 -22.45 -39.31 -22.46
C PHE A 16 -22.59 -38.49 -21.16
N ILE A 17 -22.68 -39.13 -19.99
CA ILE A 17 -22.69 -38.46 -18.68
C ILE A 17 -21.30 -37.90 -18.33
N ILE A 18 -20.21 -38.61 -18.65
CA ILE A 18 -18.84 -38.09 -18.49
C ILE A 18 -18.59 -36.91 -19.45
N SER A 19 -19.13 -36.95 -20.66
CA SER A 19 -19.06 -35.82 -21.60
C SER A 19 -19.90 -34.63 -21.12
N ILE A 20 -21.06 -34.84 -20.51
CA ILE A 20 -21.88 -33.76 -19.93
C ILE A 20 -21.26 -33.20 -18.63
N MET A 21 -20.58 -34.02 -17.82
CA MET A 21 -19.80 -33.51 -16.68
C MET A 21 -18.53 -32.76 -17.12
N PHE A 22 -17.90 -33.15 -18.24
CA PHE A 22 -16.81 -32.36 -18.85
C PHE A 22 -17.32 -31.08 -19.53
N LEU A 23 -18.54 -31.08 -20.08
CA LEU A 23 -19.17 -29.90 -20.68
C LEU A 23 -19.78 -28.93 -19.66
N LEU A 24 -20.07 -29.37 -18.43
CA LEU A 24 -20.49 -28.50 -17.31
C LEU A 24 -19.31 -27.97 -16.48
N CYS A 25 -18.10 -28.54 -16.62
CA CYS A 25 -16.87 -27.96 -16.06
C CYS A 25 -16.18 -26.95 -16.99
N ASN A 26 -16.68 -26.77 -18.23
CA ASN A 26 -16.30 -25.65 -19.09
C ASN A 26 -17.23 -24.45 -18.85
N ASN A 27 -17.38 -24.02 -17.59
CA ASN A 27 -17.50 -22.59 -17.37
C ASN A 27 -16.16 -22.03 -17.83
N SER A 28 -16.15 -21.36 -18.99
CA SER A 28 -14.98 -20.66 -19.49
C SER A 28 -14.39 -19.85 -18.34
N ALA A 29 -13.31 -20.33 -17.73
CA ALA A 29 -12.47 -19.52 -16.89
C ALA A 29 -12.04 -18.37 -17.81
N LYS A 30 -12.68 -17.21 -17.64
CA LYS A 30 -12.26 -16.00 -18.33
C LYS A 30 -10.78 -15.88 -18.00
N SER A 31 -9.92 -16.01 -19.01
CA SER A 31 -8.49 -15.85 -18.84
C SER A 31 -8.29 -14.52 -18.13
N GLN A 32 -7.71 -14.56 -16.94
CA GLN A 32 -7.42 -13.34 -16.21
C GLN A 32 -6.35 -12.59 -16.97
N THR A 33 -6.61 -11.31 -17.22
CA THR A 33 -5.70 -10.43 -17.93
C THR A 33 -5.08 -9.46 -16.95
N ALA A 34 -3.79 -9.17 -17.12
CA ALA A 34 -3.14 -8.09 -16.39
C ALA A 34 -3.92 -6.79 -16.58
N GLU A 35 -4.32 -6.17 -15.48
CA GLU A 35 -5.16 -4.96 -15.46
C GLU A 35 -4.65 -4.00 -14.39
N LEU A 36 -4.40 -2.76 -14.80
CA LEU A 36 -4.00 -1.69 -13.90
C LEU A 36 -5.22 -0.84 -13.54
N ILE A 37 -5.46 -0.68 -12.25
CA ILE A 37 -6.55 0.10 -11.66
C ILE A 37 -6.03 1.45 -11.20
N TYR A 38 -6.76 2.52 -11.53
CA TYR A 38 -6.44 3.87 -11.11
C TYR A 38 -6.85 4.12 -9.65
N VAL A 39 -5.91 4.62 -8.86
CA VAL A 39 -6.10 5.10 -7.48
C VAL A 39 -5.93 6.62 -7.48
N ASP A 40 -6.94 7.35 -7.04
CA ASP A 40 -6.92 8.82 -7.07
C ASP A 40 -5.94 9.42 -6.06
N SER A 41 -5.43 10.62 -6.36
CA SER A 41 -4.57 11.37 -5.45
C SER A 41 -5.36 11.87 -4.25
N GLY A 42 -4.75 11.92 -3.07
CA GLY A 42 -5.41 12.44 -1.89
C GLY A 42 -4.78 11.95 -0.60
N ALA A 43 -5.18 12.61 0.49
CA ALA A 43 -4.79 12.22 1.83
C ALA A 43 -5.73 11.17 2.40
N PHE A 44 -5.17 10.20 3.13
CA PHE A 44 -5.92 9.20 3.88
C PHE A 44 -5.32 9.02 5.28
N ASN A 45 -6.08 8.42 6.19
CA ASN A 45 -5.58 8.06 7.50
C ASN A 45 -4.92 6.68 7.42
N MET A 46 -3.60 6.66 7.60
CA MET A 46 -2.77 5.45 7.60
C MET A 46 -2.62 4.93 9.03
N GLY A 47 -2.67 3.61 9.19
CA GLY A 47 -2.66 2.93 10.48
C GLY A 47 -4.03 2.71 11.10
N TYR A 48 -4.03 2.25 12.34
CA TYR A 48 -5.24 1.92 13.07
C TYR A 48 -5.09 2.27 14.55
N ASN A 49 -6.07 2.99 15.10
CA ASN A 49 -6.11 3.29 16.53
C ASN A 49 -7.01 2.25 17.20
N TYR A 50 -6.50 1.58 18.23
CA TYR A 50 -7.28 0.58 18.94
C TYR A 50 -8.46 1.20 19.68
N PRO A 51 -9.63 0.54 19.67
CA PRO A 51 -10.72 0.90 20.55
C PRO A 51 -10.30 0.64 22.01
N SER A 52 -10.81 1.44 22.94
CA SER A 52 -10.50 1.38 24.37
C SER A 52 -11.03 0.12 25.08
N ASN A 53 -11.58 -0.85 24.34
CA ASN A 53 -12.23 -2.06 24.85
C ASN A 53 -11.26 -3.22 25.15
N GLY A 54 -9.94 -3.01 25.05
CA GLY A 54 -8.93 -3.98 25.49
C GLY A 54 -8.61 -5.11 24.49
N GLU A 55 -8.86 -4.89 23.19
CA GLU A 55 -8.33 -5.79 22.15
C GLU A 55 -6.78 -5.75 22.08
N TRP A 56 -6.19 -6.81 21.51
CA TRP A 56 -4.75 -7.06 21.43
C TRP A 56 -3.93 -5.85 20.92
N TRP A 57 -2.72 -5.68 21.45
CA TRP A 57 -1.85 -4.55 21.18
C TRP A 57 -0.79 -4.88 20.12
N TYR A 58 -0.93 -4.33 18.91
CA TYR A 58 0.15 -4.22 17.92
C TYR A 58 0.65 -2.78 17.85
N PRO A 59 1.79 -2.43 18.46
CA PRO A 59 2.24 -1.05 18.53
C PRO A 59 2.57 -0.46 17.16
N VAL A 60 2.97 -1.31 16.20
CA VAL A 60 3.61 -0.87 14.95
C VAL A 60 2.66 -0.30 13.89
N ILE A 61 1.34 -0.37 14.14
CA ILE A 61 0.29 0.21 13.27
C ILE A 61 -0.33 1.48 13.86
N THR A 62 0.24 1.98 14.96
CA THR A 62 -0.14 3.22 15.66
C THR A 62 1.03 4.21 15.66
N PRO A 63 0.77 5.52 15.78
CA PRO A 63 -0.53 6.17 15.74
C PRO A 63 -1.11 6.23 14.32
N VAL A 64 -2.43 6.40 14.23
CA VAL A 64 -3.04 6.83 12.99
C VAL A 64 -2.51 8.21 12.61
N HIS A 65 -1.99 8.33 11.38
CA HIS A 65 -1.42 9.57 10.86
C HIS A 65 -1.89 9.81 9.43
N ARG A 66 -1.95 11.08 9.03
CA ARG A 66 -2.52 11.47 7.74
C ARG A 66 -1.42 11.57 6.70
N VAL A 67 -1.50 10.75 5.65
CA VAL A 67 -0.49 10.68 4.58
C VAL A 67 -1.12 11.10 3.26
N PHE A 68 -0.47 11.99 2.52
CA PHE A 68 -0.85 12.30 1.14
C PHE A 68 -0.18 11.32 0.18
N VAL A 69 -0.97 10.72 -0.70
CA VAL A 69 -0.47 9.85 -1.77
C VAL A 69 -1.00 10.39 -3.10
N SER A 70 -0.09 10.70 -4.02
CA SER A 70 -0.36 11.08 -5.41
C SER A 70 -1.15 10.00 -6.13
N SER A 71 -1.78 10.32 -7.27
CA SER A 71 -2.47 9.28 -8.05
C SER A 71 -1.46 8.32 -8.66
N PHE A 72 -1.86 7.06 -8.77
CA PHE A 72 -1.07 6.00 -9.36
C PHE A 72 -1.99 4.91 -9.93
N TYR A 73 -1.39 3.98 -10.64
CA TYR A 73 -2.04 2.76 -11.09
C TYR A 73 -1.48 1.59 -10.29
N ILE A 74 -2.32 0.62 -9.91
CA ILE A 74 -1.92 -0.60 -9.21
C ILE A 74 -2.51 -1.82 -9.91
N GLU A 75 -1.80 -2.94 -9.90
CA GLU A 75 -2.33 -4.21 -10.40
C GLU A 75 -3.60 -4.59 -9.63
N LYS A 76 -4.62 -4.98 -10.39
CA LYS A 76 -5.93 -5.41 -9.87
C LYS A 76 -5.82 -6.60 -8.91
N PHE A 77 -4.87 -7.47 -9.19
CA PHE A 77 -4.59 -8.74 -8.52
C PHE A 77 -3.13 -8.77 -8.09
N GLU A 78 -2.74 -9.75 -7.28
CA GLU A 78 -1.34 -10.13 -7.16
C GLU A 78 -0.80 -10.59 -8.53
N ILE A 79 0.52 -10.48 -8.73
CA ILE A 79 1.14 -11.01 -9.95
C ILE A 79 0.93 -12.52 -9.98
N PHE A 80 0.19 -12.99 -10.97
CA PHE A 80 -0.09 -14.42 -11.15
C PHE A 80 0.92 -15.07 -12.10
N LYS A 81 1.02 -16.40 -12.05
CA LYS A 81 2.13 -17.15 -12.65
C LYS A 81 2.32 -16.91 -14.14
N SER A 82 1.26 -16.89 -14.94
CA SER A 82 1.40 -16.66 -16.39
C SER A 82 1.92 -15.25 -16.71
N GLN A 83 1.51 -14.23 -15.94
CA GLN A 83 2.05 -12.88 -16.05
C GLN A 83 3.53 -12.85 -15.66
N TRP A 84 3.88 -13.49 -14.55
CA TRP A 84 5.27 -13.62 -14.11
C TRP A 84 6.15 -14.25 -15.18
N ASP A 85 5.74 -15.40 -15.71
CA ASP A 85 6.51 -16.20 -16.69
C ASP A 85 6.71 -15.45 -18.00
N GLU A 86 5.72 -14.68 -18.46
CA GLU A 86 5.85 -13.90 -19.68
C GLU A 86 7.00 -12.88 -19.58
N VAL A 87 7.07 -12.14 -18.48
CA VAL A 87 8.12 -11.14 -18.25
C VAL A 87 9.44 -11.82 -17.89
N TYR A 88 9.43 -12.86 -17.05
CA TYR A 88 10.63 -13.59 -16.64
C TYR A 88 11.38 -14.16 -17.84
N ASN A 89 10.66 -14.82 -18.76
CA ASN A 89 11.25 -15.40 -19.97
C ASN A 89 11.83 -14.33 -20.90
N TRP A 90 11.19 -13.16 -21.01
CA TRP A 90 11.79 -12.04 -21.72
C TRP A 90 13.04 -11.52 -21.01
N ALA A 91 12.98 -11.39 -19.69
CA ALA A 91 14.02 -10.79 -18.86
C ALA A 91 15.35 -11.55 -18.91
N ILE A 92 15.30 -12.90 -18.81
CA ILE A 92 16.52 -13.74 -18.87
C ILE A 92 17.21 -13.68 -20.24
N ASN A 93 16.46 -13.37 -21.31
CA ASN A 93 17.02 -13.11 -22.64
C ASN A 93 17.52 -11.66 -22.82
N ASN A 94 17.29 -10.80 -21.83
CA ASN A 94 17.65 -9.37 -21.82
C ASN A 94 18.51 -9.01 -20.58
N ALA A 95 19.42 -9.93 -20.24
CA ALA A 95 20.47 -9.76 -19.22
C ALA A 95 19.99 -9.54 -17.77
N TYR A 96 18.73 -9.87 -17.44
CA TYR A 96 18.29 -9.97 -16.05
C TYR A 96 18.67 -11.31 -15.45
N ILE A 97 19.10 -11.28 -14.17
CA ILE A 97 19.47 -12.47 -13.40
C ILE A 97 18.58 -12.53 -12.16
N PHE A 98 17.76 -13.57 -12.08
CA PHE A 98 16.89 -13.85 -10.95
C PHE A 98 17.49 -14.93 -10.06
N ASP A 99 17.24 -14.85 -8.76
CA ASP A 99 17.62 -15.91 -7.83
C ASP A 99 16.61 -17.05 -7.88
N ASN A 100 15.33 -16.70 -8.11
CA ASN A 100 14.22 -17.64 -8.13
C ASN A 100 13.45 -17.56 -9.46
N THR A 101 12.96 -18.71 -9.93
CA THR A 101 12.11 -18.81 -11.14
C THR A 101 10.65 -18.49 -10.86
N GLY A 102 10.26 -18.36 -9.58
CA GLY A 102 8.88 -18.21 -9.12
C GLY A 102 8.08 -19.49 -9.22
N ASN A 103 7.40 -19.87 -8.15
CA ASN A 103 6.50 -21.02 -8.10
C ASN A 103 5.04 -20.57 -8.11
N SER A 104 4.14 -21.47 -8.49
CA SER A 104 2.70 -21.28 -8.34
C SER A 104 1.98 -22.62 -8.48
N LYS A 105 0.71 -22.68 -8.06
CA LYS A 105 -0.13 -23.86 -8.22
C LYS A 105 -0.56 -24.08 -9.67
N ASP A 106 -0.93 -23.00 -10.36
CA ASP A 106 -1.33 -22.97 -11.77
C ASP A 106 -1.11 -21.56 -12.34
N THR A 107 -1.36 -21.38 -13.63
CA THR A 107 -1.13 -20.17 -14.42
C THR A 107 -1.87 -18.91 -13.93
N ASN A 108 -3.01 -19.04 -13.26
CA ASN A 108 -3.82 -17.95 -12.72
C ASN A 108 -3.78 -17.86 -11.17
N PHE A 109 -2.82 -18.53 -10.54
CA PHE A 109 -2.56 -18.41 -9.11
C PHE A 109 -1.42 -17.41 -8.89
N PRO A 110 -1.35 -16.79 -7.71
CA PRO A 110 -0.27 -15.89 -7.37
C PRO A 110 1.09 -16.57 -7.54
N VAL A 111 2.08 -15.81 -8.01
CA VAL A 111 3.48 -16.27 -7.96
C VAL A 111 4.02 -16.13 -6.54
N TYR A 112 4.72 -17.15 -6.06
CA TYR A 112 5.36 -17.19 -4.76
C TYR A 112 6.78 -17.77 -4.83
N ASN A 113 7.48 -17.90 -3.69
CA ASN A 113 8.90 -18.26 -3.63
C ASN A 113 9.78 -17.34 -4.48
N ILE A 114 9.47 -16.05 -4.46
CA ILE A 114 10.27 -14.97 -5.01
C ILE A 114 10.70 -14.07 -3.86
N ASN A 115 11.91 -13.52 -3.95
CA ASN A 115 12.38 -12.57 -2.96
C ASN A 115 12.12 -11.12 -3.42
N TRP A 116 12.36 -10.16 -2.54
CA TRP A 116 12.12 -8.74 -2.85
C TRP A 116 12.98 -8.27 -4.02
N TYR A 117 14.23 -8.73 -4.12
CA TYR A 117 15.13 -8.38 -5.23
C TYR A 117 14.60 -8.90 -6.57
N ASP A 118 14.06 -10.11 -6.61
CA ASP A 118 13.42 -10.69 -7.79
C ASP A 118 12.19 -9.87 -8.20
N ALA A 119 11.37 -9.44 -7.25
CA ALA A 119 10.21 -8.59 -7.53
C ALA A 119 10.60 -7.25 -8.18
N VAL A 120 11.61 -6.54 -7.66
CA VAL A 120 12.06 -5.26 -8.25
C VAL A 120 12.78 -5.42 -9.59
N LYS A 121 13.54 -6.51 -9.78
CA LYS A 121 14.13 -6.87 -11.09
C LYS A 121 13.03 -7.16 -12.11
N TRP A 122 11.99 -7.88 -11.70
CA TRP A 122 10.82 -8.17 -12.54
C TRP A 122 10.08 -6.89 -12.95
N CYS A 123 9.91 -5.95 -12.02
CA CYS A 123 9.33 -4.63 -12.32
C CYS A 123 10.12 -3.86 -13.39
N ASN A 124 11.44 -3.80 -13.25
CA ASN A 124 12.33 -3.20 -14.25
C ASN A 124 12.24 -3.91 -15.61
N ALA A 125 12.28 -5.25 -15.60
CA ALA A 125 12.20 -6.03 -16.82
C ALA A 125 10.86 -5.84 -17.54
N ARG A 126 9.74 -5.82 -16.81
CA ARG A 126 8.44 -5.52 -17.39
C ARG A 126 8.39 -4.11 -17.99
N SER A 127 8.96 -3.13 -17.28
CA SER A 127 9.03 -1.75 -17.77
C SER A 127 9.70 -1.71 -19.15
N GLU A 128 10.88 -2.32 -19.28
CA GLU A 128 11.61 -2.31 -20.55
C GLU A 128 10.95 -3.17 -21.64
N LYS A 129 10.37 -4.32 -21.28
CA LYS A 129 9.60 -5.17 -22.20
C LYS A 129 8.44 -4.41 -22.83
N GLU A 130 7.81 -3.51 -22.08
CA GLU A 130 6.69 -2.68 -22.53
C GLU A 130 7.11 -1.30 -23.07
N GLY A 131 8.42 -1.05 -23.21
CA GLY A 131 8.95 0.22 -23.74
C GLY A 131 8.86 1.40 -22.77
N LEU A 132 8.71 1.13 -21.47
CA LEU A 132 8.69 2.11 -20.38
C LEU A 132 10.08 2.28 -19.76
N THR A 133 10.25 3.33 -18.95
CA THR A 133 11.53 3.60 -18.29
C THR A 133 11.70 2.72 -17.05
N ALA A 134 12.76 1.90 -16.99
CA ALA A 134 13.14 1.21 -15.76
C ALA A 134 13.36 2.21 -14.62
N VAL A 135 12.92 1.87 -13.40
CA VAL A 135 12.92 2.81 -12.26
C VAL A 135 13.96 2.49 -11.21
N TYR A 136 14.42 1.24 -11.10
CA TYR A 136 15.43 0.83 -10.12
C TYR A 136 16.82 0.84 -10.74
N TYR A 137 17.78 1.49 -10.09
CA TYR A 137 19.16 1.59 -10.54
C TYR A 137 20.13 1.14 -9.44
N THR A 138 21.38 0.84 -9.81
CA THR A 138 22.39 0.32 -8.88
C THR A 138 23.00 1.37 -7.96
N ASP A 139 22.78 2.66 -8.24
CA ASP A 139 23.41 3.79 -7.53
C ASP A 139 22.59 5.09 -7.65
N SER A 140 23.03 6.13 -6.95
CA SER A 140 22.36 7.43 -6.89
C SER A 140 22.47 8.25 -8.17
N LEU A 141 23.48 7.98 -9.01
CA LEU A 141 23.66 8.61 -10.33
C LEU A 141 22.68 8.02 -11.35
N LYS A 142 22.17 6.81 -11.10
CA LYS A 142 21.16 6.13 -11.92
C LYS A 142 21.65 5.87 -13.35
N ASN A 143 22.92 5.49 -13.47
CA ASN A 143 23.56 5.19 -14.75
C ASN A 143 23.30 3.75 -15.20
N SER A 144 23.22 2.82 -14.24
CA SER A 144 23.07 1.39 -14.52
C SER A 144 21.74 0.87 -13.98
N VAL A 145 20.91 0.34 -14.89
CA VAL A 145 19.63 -0.30 -14.53
C VAL A 145 19.90 -1.51 -13.63
N TYR A 146 19.12 -1.66 -12.56
CA TYR A 146 19.22 -2.80 -11.67
C TYR A 146 18.64 -4.05 -12.35
N ARG A 147 19.54 -4.96 -12.77
CA ARG A 147 19.20 -6.21 -13.48
C ARG A 147 19.64 -7.48 -12.76
N SER A 148 20.59 -7.37 -11.84
CA SER A 148 21.27 -8.52 -11.22
C SER A 148 21.77 -8.15 -9.83
N SER A 149 22.32 -9.16 -9.13
CA SER A 149 22.86 -9.03 -7.78
C SER A 149 21.77 -8.74 -6.73
N LYS A 150 22.18 -8.67 -5.47
CA LYS A 150 21.35 -8.29 -4.32
C LYS A 150 21.92 -7.00 -3.75
N ILE A 151 21.33 -5.87 -4.15
CA ILE A 151 21.71 -4.54 -3.65
C ILE A 151 20.55 -4.00 -2.84
N ASP A 152 20.83 -3.58 -1.61
CA ASP A 152 19.89 -2.83 -0.79
C ASP A 152 19.69 -1.44 -1.39
N LEU A 153 18.71 -1.34 -2.29
CA LEU A 153 18.40 -0.13 -3.03
C LEU A 153 17.89 0.96 -2.08
N LYS A 154 18.41 2.18 -2.27
CA LYS A 154 18.02 3.39 -1.53
C LYS A 154 17.01 4.21 -2.32
N ASN A 155 16.25 5.09 -1.67
CA ASN A 155 15.24 5.90 -2.37
C ASN A 155 15.84 6.76 -3.48
N ASN A 156 17.07 7.25 -3.27
CA ASN A 156 17.78 8.05 -4.26
C ASN A 156 18.35 7.23 -5.43
N PHE A 157 18.19 5.90 -5.45
CA PHE A 157 18.53 5.02 -6.58
C PHE A 157 17.31 4.77 -7.48
N VAL A 158 16.14 5.26 -7.08
CA VAL A 158 14.88 5.05 -7.80
C VAL A 158 14.49 6.30 -8.58
N LYS A 159 14.08 6.12 -9.84
CA LYS A 159 13.43 7.18 -10.62
C LYS A 159 11.93 7.23 -10.33
N TRP A 160 11.57 7.72 -9.13
CA TRP A 160 10.18 7.78 -8.65
C TRP A 160 9.18 8.48 -9.56
N ASN A 161 9.64 9.37 -10.44
CA ASN A 161 8.79 10.21 -11.29
C ASN A 161 8.56 9.64 -12.70
N GLU A 162 9.16 8.51 -13.04
CA GLU A 162 9.05 7.87 -14.35
C GLU A 162 7.84 6.92 -14.43
N ASP A 163 7.57 6.39 -15.63
CA ASP A 163 6.43 5.51 -15.95
C ASP A 163 6.72 4.01 -15.81
N GLY A 164 7.88 3.61 -15.30
CA GLY A 164 8.11 2.18 -15.06
C GLY A 164 7.24 1.61 -13.95
N TYR A 165 7.14 0.29 -13.97
CA TYR A 165 6.58 -0.50 -12.88
C TYR A 165 7.54 -0.51 -11.69
N ARG A 166 6.96 -0.58 -10.50
CA ARG A 166 7.66 -0.73 -9.22
C ARG A 166 6.77 -1.45 -8.21
N LEU A 167 7.36 -1.87 -7.10
CA LEU A 167 6.58 -2.20 -5.91
C LEU A 167 5.83 -0.95 -5.40
N PRO A 168 4.64 -1.11 -4.82
CA PRO A 168 3.97 -0.04 -4.08
C PRO A 168 4.82 0.37 -2.89
N THR A 169 4.76 1.65 -2.52
CA THR A 169 5.13 2.02 -1.15
C THR A 169 4.12 1.46 -0.17
N GLU A 170 4.50 1.35 1.09
CA GLU A 170 3.59 0.90 2.14
C GLU A 170 2.32 1.79 2.19
N ALA A 171 2.50 3.10 2.07
CA ALA A 171 1.41 4.07 2.06
C ALA A 171 0.50 3.93 0.82
N GLU A 172 1.07 3.66 -0.35
CA GLU A 172 0.30 3.39 -1.56
C GLU A 172 -0.51 2.11 -1.43
N TRP A 173 0.10 1.05 -0.90
CA TRP A 173 -0.56 -0.23 -0.67
C TRP A 173 -1.73 -0.09 0.29
N GLU A 174 -1.54 0.57 1.45
CA GLU A 174 -2.62 0.72 2.43
C GLU A 174 -3.78 1.56 1.90
N LYS A 175 -3.48 2.67 1.21
CA LYS A 175 -4.50 3.50 0.58
C LYS A 175 -5.31 2.71 -0.45
N ALA A 176 -4.62 1.93 -1.28
CA ALA A 176 -5.24 1.07 -2.27
C ALA A 176 -6.12 0.00 -1.59
N ALA A 177 -5.62 -0.67 -0.54
CA ALA A 177 -6.32 -1.72 0.20
C ALA A 177 -7.63 -1.20 0.81
N ARG A 178 -7.58 -0.01 1.41
CA ARG A 178 -8.74 0.64 2.04
C ARG A 178 -9.87 0.97 1.07
N GLY A 179 -9.63 1.03 -0.25
CA GLY A 179 -10.71 1.09 -1.23
C GLY A 179 -11.66 2.30 -1.07
N LYS A 180 -11.13 3.48 -0.72
CA LYS A 180 -11.88 4.72 -0.39
C LYS A 180 -12.61 4.72 0.95
N LEU A 181 -12.41 3.70 1.78
CA LEU A 181 -12.94 3.63 3.14
C LEU A 181 -11.93 4.22 4.13
N ASP A 182 -12.41 4.86 5.19
CA ASP A 182 -11.58 5.47 6.23
C ASP A 182 -11.91 4.81 7.57
N GLY A 183 -10.88 4.32 8.28
CA GLY A 183 -11.03 3.66 9.59
C GLY A 183 -11.53 2.20 9.56
N ASN A 184 -11.78 1.62 8.39
CA ASN A 184 -12.19 0.22 8.27
C ASN A 184 -11.05 -0.78 8.55
N TYR A 185 -11.43 -1.96 9.06
CA TYR A 185 -10.54 -3.09 9.31
C TYR A 185 -9.99 -3.71 8.03
N TYR A 186 -10.89 -4.01 7.10
CA TYR A 186 -10.64 -4.76 5.88
C TYR A 186 -10.94 -3.92 4.63
N PRO A 187 -10.63 -4.40 3.42
CA PRO A 187 -10.91 -3.72 2.15
C PRO A 187 -12.40 -3.47 1.84
N TRP A 188 -13.31 -3.87 2.72
CA TRP A 188 -14.77 -3.74 2.61
C TRP A 188 -15.37 -3.00 3.82
N PRO A 189 -16.66 -2.61 3.78
CA PRO A 189 -17.38 -2.07 4.94
C PRO A 189 -17.21 -2.97 6.17
N SER A 190 -16.45 -2.49 7.16
CA SER A 190 -16.00 -3.25 8.33
C SER A 190 -15.55 -2.29 9.43
N SER A 191 -16.51 -1.59 10.04
CA SER A 191 -16.25 -0.61 11.09
C SER A 191 -17.17 -0.85 12.29
N GLY A 192 -16.66 -0.62 13.51
CA GLY A 192 -17.37 -0.89 14.76
C GLY A 192 -17.37 -2.39 15.12
N GLY A 193 -17.72 -2.73 16.36
CA GLY A 193 -17.60 -4.11 16.84
C GLY A 193 -16.14 -4.59 16.87
N SER A 194 -15.94 -5.92 16.86
CA SER A 194 -14.60 -6.52 16.77
C SER A 194 -14.27 -6.83 15.31
N TYR A 195 -13.00 -6.66 14.91
CA TYR A 195 -12.57 -7.01 13.55
C TYR A 195 -12.91 -8.47 13.18
N THR A 196 -12.88 -9.38 14.14
CA THR A 196 -13.17 -10.80 13.92
C THR A 196 -14.59 -11.08 13.41
N GLU A 197 -15.53 -10.17 13.65
CA GLU A 197 -16.95 -10.24 13.23
C GLU A 197 -17.13 -9.85 11.75
N HIS A 198 -16.15 -9.18 11.15
CA HIS A 198 -16.23 -8.64 9.78
C HIS A 198 -15.55 -9.52 8.73
N LEU A 199 -15.01 -10.66 9.13
CA LEU A 199 -14.34 -11.63 8.26
C LEU A 199 -14.96 -13.02 8.42
N ASP A 200 -15.39 -13.56 7.29
CA ASP A 200 -15.91 -14.93 7.13
C ASP A 200 -15.31 -15.57 5.87
N SER A 201 -15.53 -16.88 5.74
CA SER A 201 -15.06 -17.74 4.66
C SER A 201 -15.39 -17.28 3.24
N SER A 202 -16.37 -16.41 3.04
CA SER A 202 -16.80 -15.95 1.71
C SER A 202 -16.09 -14.67 1.25
N LYS A 203 -15.16 -14.12 2.06
CA LYS A 203 -14.58 -12.79 1.87
C LYS A 203 -13.12 -12.74 1.45
N ALA A 204 -12.31 -13.73 1.86
CA ALA A 204 -10.87 -13.79 1.63
C ALA A 204 -10.35 -15.21 1.85
N ASN A 205 -9.20 -15.53 1.27
CA ASN A 205 -8.47 -16.76 1.53
C ASN A 205 -7.53 -16.54 2.72
N PHE A 206 -7.73 -17.31 3.78
CA PHE A 206 -6.95 -17.32 5.02
C PHE A 206 -7.06 -18.71 5.67
N ASP A 207 -6.29 -18.96 6.73
CA ASP A 207 -6.33 -20.25 7.42
C ASP A 207 -7.71 -20.48 8.07
N GLY A 208 -8.39 -21.55 7.67
CA GLY A 208 -9.78 -21.83 8.04
C GLY A 208 -10.83 -21.09 7.18
N SER A 209 -10.45 -20.58 6.01
CA SER A 209 -11.39 -19.99 5.04
C SER A 209 -12.36 -21.02 4.46
N ASN A 210 -12.04 -22.32 4.48
CA ASN A 210 -12.86 -23.39 3.91
C ASN A 210 -13.13 -23.22 2.40
N ASP A 211 -12.25 -22.51 1.70
CA ASP A 211 -12.29 -22.46 0.24
C ASP A 211 -11.79 -23.79 -0.36
N PRO A 212 -11.96 -24.03 -1.68
CA PRO A 212 -11.59 -25.30 -2.31
C PRO A 212 -10.12 -25.70 -2.19
N TRP A 213 -9.23 -24.77 -1.81
CA TRP A 213 -7.78 -24.96 -1.73
C TRP A 213 -7.26 -25.14 -0.30
N GLU A 214 -8.12 -24.99 0.72
CA GLU A 214 -7.74 -25.04 2.15
C GLU A 214 -6.83 -26.23 2.53
N ASN A 215 -7.09 -27.42 1.95
CA ASN A 215 -6.36 -28.65 2.28
C ASN A 215 -5.18 -28.96 1.34
N ASP A 216 -4.82 -28.04 0.45
CA ASP A 216 -3.67 -28.22 -0.42
C ASP A 216 -2.35 -28.01 0.34
N MET A 217 -1.25 -28.50 -0.24
CA MET A 217 0.09 -28.26 0.30
C MET A 217 0.46 -26.77 0.29
N VAL A 218 -0.06 -26.01 -0.69
CA VAL A 218 -0.01 -24.55 -0.75
C VAL A 218 -1.44 -24.05 -0.97
N PRO A 219 -2.17 -23.71 0.11
CA PRO A 219 -3.56 -23.27 0.09
C PRO A 219 -3.85 -21.92 -0.58
N SER A 220 -3.07 -21.47 -1.56
CA SER A 220 -3.40 -20.27 -2.34
C SER A 220 -4.61 -20.52 -3.24
N ALA A 221 -5.43 -19.50 -3.44
CA ALA A 221 -6.54 -19.51 -4.40
C ALA A 221 -6.11 -18.83 -5.71
N PRO A 222 -6.81 -19.06 -6.84
CA PRO A 222 -6.65 -18.23 -8.02
C PRO A 222 -6.84 -16.77 -7.64
N VAL A 223 -6.06 -15.87 -8.22
CA VAL A 223 -6.28 -14.43 -8.00
C VAL A 223 -7.72 -14.06 -8.37
N GLY A 224 -8.34 -13.11 -7.68
CA GLY A 224 -9.73 -12.69 -7.95
C GLY A 224 -10.78 -13.79 -7.75
N TYR A 225 -10.51 -14.82 -6.94
CA TYR A 225 -11.46 -15.90 -6.69
C TYR A 225 -12.76 -15.39 -6.04
N TYR A 226 -12.64 -14.45 -5.10
CA TYR A 226 -13.74 -13.86 -4.34
C TYR A 226 -14.52 -12.80 -5.14
N ASN A 227 -15.10 -13.21 -6.27
CA ASN A 227 -15.73 -12.34 -7.29
C ASN A 227 -17.28 -12.45 -7.35
N GLY A 228 -17.90 -12.98 -6.31
CA GLY A 228 -19.34 -13.27 -6.20
C GLY A 228 -19.73 -14.68 -6.63
N SER A 229 -18.81 -15.48 -7.15
CA SER A 229 -19.03 -16.89 -7.53
C SER A 229 -18.19 -17.89 -6.74
N GLN A 230 -17.52 -17.43 -5.67
CA GLN A 230 -16.68 -18.25 -4.79
C GLN A 230 -17.49 -19.30 -4.02
N VAL A 231 -16.76 -20.24 -3.41
CA VAL A 231 -17.26 -21.21 -2.45
C VAL A 231 -16.43 -21.06 -1.17
N PRO A 232 -17.07 -20.85 0.01
CA PRO A 232 -18.50 -20.63 0.22
C PRO A 232 -19.05 -19.40 -0.51
N SER A 233 -20.32 -19.45 -0.91
CA SER A 233 -20.96 -18.38 -1.69
C SER A 233 -20.91 -17.05 -0.94
N GLY A 234 -20.55 -15.99 -1.65
CA GLY A 234 -20.50 -14.62 -1.13
C GLY A 234 -20.84 -13.59 -2.20
N VAL A 235 -20.51 -12.34 -1.92
CA VAL A 235 -20.64 -11.23 -2.88
C VAL A 235 -19.30 -10.98 -3.58
N ASP A 236 -19.31 -10.11 -4.58
CA ASP A 236 -18.08 -9.61 -5.19
C ASP A 236 -17.27 -8.80 -4.15
N MET A 237 -16.04 -9.24 -3.88
CA MET A 237 -15.18 -8.67 -2.84
C MET A 237 -14.19 -7.64 -3.37
N ALA A 238 -14.33 -7.21 -4.62
CA ALA A 238 -13.60 -6.05 -5.12
C ALA A 238 -13.82 -4.83 -4.20
N ASN A 239 -12.74 -4.17 -3.78
CA ASN A 239 -12.86 -2.98 -2.95
C ASN A 239 -13.36 -1.75 -3.76
N GLY A 240 -13.49 -0.58 -3.14
CA GLY A 240 -14.02 0.62 -3.82
C GLY A 240 -13.16 1.19 -4.98
N TYR A 241 -11.98 0.62 -5.25
CA TYR A 241 -11.20 0.84 -6.47
C TYR A 241 -11.38 -0.27 -7.51
N GLY A 242 -11.89 -1.44 -7.13
CA GLY A 242 -11.98 -2.62 -7.98
C GLY A 242 -10.81 -3.61 -7.79
N LEU A 243 -10.07 -3.50 -6.69
CA LEU A 243 -8.96 -4.39 -6.35
C LEU A 243 -9.44 -5.63 -5.60
N TYR A 244 -8.80 -6.76 -5.88
CA TYR A 244 -9.05 -8.02 -5.20
C TYR A 244 -7.86 -8.43 -4.34
N ASP A 245 -8.12 -9.35 -3.41
CA ASP A 245 -7.10 -10.04 -2.62
C ASP A 245 -6.19 -9.09 -1.83
N MET A 246 -6.66 -7.88 -1.53
CA MET A 246 -5.96 -6.94 -0.65
C MET A 246 -5.97 -7.41 0.82
N ALA A 247 -6.70 -8.49 1.13
CA ALA A 247 -6.67 -9.21 2.40
C ALA A 247 -6.67 -10.71 2.08
N GLY A 248 -5.63 -11.42 2.52
CA GLY A 248 -5.50 -12.87 2.35
C GLY A 248 -4.79 -13.29 1.06
N ASN A 249 -4.98 -14.55 0.71
CA ASN A 249 -4.31 -15.25 -0.39
C ASN A 249 -2.79 -15.28 -0.21
N ILE A 250 -2.03 -14.29 -0.65
CA ILE A 250 -0.59 -14.20 -0.37
C ILE A 250 -0.20 -12.82 0.15
N ILE A 251 0.77 -12.79 1.07
CA ILE A 251 1.29 -11.54 1.61
C ILE A 251 2.21 -10.89 0.58
N GLU A 252 2.20 -9.56 0.50
CA GLU A 252 2.79 -8.84 -0.61
C GLU A 252 3.97 -7.97 -0.22
N TRP A 253 5.07 -8.11 -0.97
CA TRP A 253 6.21 -7.21 -0.88
C TRP A 253 5.83 -5.77 -1.19
N THR A 254 6.26 -4.85 -0.32
CA THR A 254 6.26 -3.41 -0.58
C THR A 254 7.69 -2.88 -0.69
N TRP A 255 7.84 -1.65 -1.15
CA TRP A 255 9.15 -1.00 -1.28
C TRP A 255 9.84 -0.77 0.07
N ASP A 256 9.07 -0.33 1.07
CA ASP A 256 9.54 0.27 2.30
C ASP A 256 10.34 -0.71 3.17
N TRP A 257 11.38 -0.20 3.83
CA TRP A 257 12.00 -0.92 4.94
C TRP A 257 11.08 -0.87 6.17
N PHE A 258 11.03 -1.97 6.92
CA PHE A 258 10.22 -2.05 8.11
C PHE A 258 10.92 -1.38 9.30
N ASP A 259 10.25 -0.36 9.85
CA ASP A 259 10.56 0.24 11.15
C ASP A 259 9.30 0.24 12.02
N SER A 260 9.42 -0.33 13.22
CA SER A 260 8.33 -0.45 14.20
C SER A 260 7.88 0.90 14.76
N ASP A 261 8.75 1.92 14.73
CA ASP A 261 8.46 3.27 15.20
C ASP A 261 8.18 4.25 14.05
N TRP A 262 8.11 3.76 12.80
CA TRP A 262 7.94 4.61 11.62
C TRP A 262 6.75 5.56 11.75
N TYR A 263 5.61 5.09 12.27
CA TYR A 263 4.39 5.90 12.37
C TYR A 263 4.51 7.04 13.40
N ASN A 264 5.45 6.98 14.34
CA ASN A 264 5.80 8.10 15.22
C ASN A 264 6.84 9.04 14.60
N ASN A 265 7.54 8.62 13.55
CA ASN A 265 8.54 9.42 12.87
C ASN A 265 7.87 10.59 12.12
N ILE A 266 8.43 11.78 12.24
CA ILE A 266 7.94 12.99 11.56
C ILE A 266 7.95 12.87 10.02
N GLN A 267 8.78 11.99 9.47
CA GLN A 267 8.85 11.73 8.03
C GLN A 267 7.70 10.84 7.52
N SER A 268 7.00 10.10 8.39
CA SER A 268 5.86 9.24 8.00
C SER A 268 4.73 10.03 7.35
N VAL A 269 4.52 11.29 7.76
CA VAL A 269 3.50 12.18 7.20
C VAL A 269 3.97 12.95 5.95
N SER A 270 5.16 12.65 5.43
CA SER A 270 5.65 13.27 4.20
C SER A 270 4.75 12.86 3.02
N PRO A 271 4.37 13.80 2.13
CA PRO A 271 3.68 13.45 0.90
C PRO A 271 4.47 12.42 0.10
N ASP A 272 3.78 11.39 -0.38
CA ASP A 272 4.38 10.29 -1.13
C ASP A 272 5.54 9.62 -0.40
N THR A 273 5.44 9.47 0.93
CA THR A 273 6.48 8.81 1.75
C THR A 273 6.89 7.46 1.17
N LYS A 274 8.20 7.19 1.22
CA LYS A 274 8.86 5.98 0.69
C LYS A 274 9.40 5.08 1.80
N GLY A 275 8.93 5.33 3.03
CA GLY A 275 9.43 4.67 4.21
C GLY A 275 10.82 5.15 4.62
N PRO A 276 11.42 4.51 5.64
CA PRO A 276 12.80 4.76 6.03
C PRO A 276 13.79 4.27 4.96
N GLU A 277 14.98 4.87 4.90
CA GLU A 277 16.03 4.50 3.93
C GLU A 277 16.69 3.15 4.24
N ASP A 278 16.84 2.85 5.52
CA ASP A 278 17.33 1.60 6.09
C ASP A 278 16.80 1.45 7.52
N THR A 279 16.86 0.25 8.07
CA THR A 279 16.37 -0.04 9.42
C THR A 279 17.24 -1.08 10.11
N ALA A 280 17.28 -1.04 11.44
CA ALA A 280 18.05 -2.00 12.23
C ALA A 280 17.52 -3.44 12.09
N SER A 281 16.25 -3.62 11.73
CA SER A 281 15.67 -4.95 11.47
C SER A 281 16.23 -5.56 10.18
N GLY A 282 16.65 -4.73 9.22
CA GLY A 282 17.02 -5.18 7.87
C GLY A 282 15.87 -5.87 7.13
N ALA A 283 14.62 -5.70 7.58
CA ALA A 283 13.44 -6.33 7.00
C ALA A 283 12.69 -5.37 6.07
N LYS A 284 12.02 -5.90 5.05
CA LYS A 284 11.10 -5.15 4.20
C LYS A 284 9.67 -5.31 4.71
N THR A 285 8.84 -4.30 4.51
CA THR A 285 7.44 -4.38 4.93
C THR A 285 6.64 -5.29 3.99
N LEU A 286 5.87 -6.19 4.60
CA LEU A 286 4.92 -7.08 3.94
C LEU A 286 3.48 -6.76 4.37
N ARG A 287 2.52 -6.88 3.44
CA ARG A 287 1.14 -6.40 3.62
C ARG A 287 0.08 -7.40 3.16
N GLY A 288 -1.09 -7.37 3.78
CA GLY A 288 -2.30 -8.08 3.34
C GLY A 288 -2.58 -9.43 4.00
N GLY A 289 -1.60 -10.03 4.68
CA GLY A 289 -1.74 -11.40 5.20
C GLY A 289 -1.79 -12.43 4.08
N SER A 290 -2.09 -13.69 4.40
CA SER A 290 -2.07 -14.79 3.42
C SER A 290 -3.02 -15.92 3.80
N TRP A 291 -3.08 -16.96 2.98
CA TRP A 291 -3.70 -18.25 3.28
C TRP A 291 -3.19 -18.90 4.57
N HIS A 292 -2.01 -18.49 5.07
CA HIS A 292 -1.44 -18.99 6.32
C HIS A 292 -1.77 -18.13 7.55
N SER A 293 -2.56 -17.06 7.39
CA SER A 293 -2.91 -16.15 8.48
C SER A 293 -4.01 -16.75 9.38
N GLY A 294 -3.61 -17.55 10.37
CA GLY A 294 -4.51 -18.13 11.38
C GLY A 294 -5.14 -17.09 12.31
N GLU A 295 -4.43 -15.99 12.57
CA GLU A 295 -4.97 -14.87 13.32
C GLU A 295 -5.52 -13.79 12.38
N LYS A 296 -6.84 -13.55 12.47
CA LYS A 296 -7.57 -12.65 11.57
C LYS A 296 -7.05 -11.20 11.54
N PHE A 297 -6.26 -10.77 12.53
CA PHE A 297 -5.65 -9.43 12.53
C PHE A 297 -4.53 -9.30 11.47
N GLY A 298 -3.90 -10.40 11.06
CA GLY A 298 -2.86 -10.39 10.03
C GLY A 298 -3.38 -9.97 8.65
N LEU A 299 -4.70 -9.97 8.47
CA LEU A 299 -5.42 -9.65 7.24
C LEU A 299 -5.95 -8.20 7.22
N LEU A 300 -5.72 -7.43 8.28
CA LEU A 300 -6.19 -6.05 8.35
C LEU A 300 -5.48 -5.19 7.30
N CYS A 301 -6.21 -4.21 6.74
CA CYS A 301 -5.62 -3.21 5.83
C CYS A 301 -4.40 -2.53 6.44
N ALA A 302 -4.40 -2.30 7.76
CA ALA A 302 -3.32 -1.62 8.47
C ALA A 302 -2.17 -2.54 8.92
N PHE A 303 -2.32 -3.88 8.85
CA PHE A 303 -1.33 -4.81 9.41
C PHE A 303 0.00 -4.80 8.64
N ARG A 304 1.11 -4.74 9.38
CA ARG A 304 2.48 -4.64 8.88
C ARG A 304 3.26 -5.85 9.36
N LEU A 305 3.73 -6.72 8.46
CA LEU A 305 4.64 -7.81 8.85
C LEU A 305 6.10 -7.38 8.67
N SER A 306 6.96 -7.78 9.61
CA SER A 306 8.32 -7.26 9.79
C SER A 306 9.44 -8.31 9.85
N GLU A 307 9.12 -9.58 9.61
CA GLU A 307 10.02 -10.69 9.98
C GLU A 307 11.00 -11.08 8.87
N HIS A 308 10.89 -10.48 7.70
CA HIS A 308 11.52 -11.02 6.50
C HIS A 308 12.47 -10.03 5.83
N HIS A 309 13.74 -10.45 5.77
CA HIS A 309 14.78 -9.79 5.00
C HIS A 309 14.47 -9.82 3.50
N PRO A 310 15.04 -8.91 2.68
CA PRO A 310 14.75 -8.84 1.25
C PRO A 310 15.08 -10.10 0.45
N ASP A 311 15.90 -11.00 0.97
CA ASP A 311 16.27 -12.28 0.36
C ASP A 311 15.35 -13.46 0.76
N TYR A 312 14.43 -13.23 1.70
CA TYR A 312 13.42 -14.21 2.10
C TYR A 312 12.57 -14.65 0.91
N THR A 313 12.23 -15.94 0.89
CA THR A 313 11.26 -16.53 -0.04
C THR A 313 10.29 -17.39 0.76
N GLY A 314 9.02 -17.38 0.39
CA GLY A 314 8.01 -18.19 1.06
C GLY A 314 6.82 -18.50 0.15
N ALA A 315 6.15 -19.62 0.42
CA ALA A 315 5.00 -20.07 -0.37
C ALA A 315 3.73 -19.23 -0.14
N ALA A 316 3.74 -18.40 0.90
CA ALA A 316 2.68 -17.46 1.23
C ALA A 316 3.02 -16.02 0.83
N CYS A 317 4.15 -15.78 0.13
CA CYS A 317 4.66 -14.44 -0.15
C CYS A 317 4.87 -14.20 -1.65
N GLY A 318 4.28 -13.12 -2.15
CA GLY A 318 4.44 -12.64 -3.52
C GLY A 318 4.37 -11.11 -3.56
N PHE A 319 3.73 -10.53 -4.57
CA PHE A 319 3.69 -9.08 -4.74
C PHE A 319 2.64 -8.64 -5.77
N ARG A 320 2.35 -7.34 -5.78
CA ARG A 320 1.69 -6.63 -6.88
C ARG A 320 2.48 -5.40 -7.28
N CYS A 321 2.28 -4.92 -8.51
CA CYS A 321 3.00 -3.75 -9.03
C CYS A 321 2.15 -2.49 -9.01
N VAL A 322 2.83 -1.35 -8.95
CA VAL A 322 2.25 -0.04 -9.26
C VAL A 322 3.02 0.64 -10.40
N ARG A 323 2.36 1.63 -11.01
CA ARG A 323 2.96 2.57 -11.95
C ARG A 323 2.50 3.97 -11.64
N ARG A 324 3.37 4.96 -11.79
CA ARG A 324 3.00 6.36 -11.62
C ARG A 324 1.93 6.77 -12.65
N ASP A 325 0.96 7.56 -12.22
CA ASP A 325 0.14 8.33 -13.14
C ASP A 325 0.92 9.57 -13.60
N LYS A 326 1.33 9.61 -14.88
CA LYS A 326 2.07 10.76 -15.44
C LYS A 326 1.22 12.03 -15.49
N ASN A 327 -0.11 11.89 -15.50
CA ASN A 327 -1.05 13.00 -15.40
C ASN A 327 -1.33 13.39 -13.95
N SER A 328 -0.77 12.65 -12.98
CA SER A 328 -0.72 13.06 -11.59
C SER A 328 0.09 14.34 -11.53
N SER A 329 -0.62 15.45 -11.46
CA SER A 329 -0.22 16.49 -10.53
C SER A 329 -0.07 15.77 -9.19
N GLY A 330 1.15 15.43 -8.80
CA GLY A 330 1.39 14.92 -7.44
C GLY A 330 0.95 15.98 -6.43
N PHE A 331 1.53 16.01 -5.23
CA PHE A 331 1.45 17.28 -4.50
C PHE A 331 2.01 18.37 -5.41
N ASN A 332 1.13 19.22 -5.95
CA ASN A 332 1.34 19.74 -7.28
C ASN A 332 2.42 20.81 -7.16
N ASN A 333 3.66 20.47 -7.54
CA ASN A 333 4.72 21.46 -7.67
C ASN A 333 4.34 22.55 -8.70
N SER A 334 3.26 22.39 -9.48
CA SER A 334 2.69 23.48 -10.29
C SER A 334 1.72 24.41 -9.55
N PHE A 335 1.13 23.98 -8.41
CA PHE A 335 0.58 24.90 -7.41
C PHE A 335 1.69 25.67 -6.68
N LEU A 336 2.90 25.08 -6.57
CA LEU A 336 4.10 25.72 -6.02
C LEU A 336 4.93 26.52 -7.05
N LYS A 337 4.82 26.23 -8.35
CA LYS A 337 5.51 26.99 -9.42
C LYS A 337 4.79 28.28 -9.79
N ASN A 338 3.48 28.37 -9.55
CA ASN A 338 2.66 29.52 -9.98
C ASN A 338 2.18 30.44 -8.86
N GLN A 339 2.58 30.22 -7.62
CA GLN A 339 2.37 31.19 -6.57
C GLN A 339 3.63 31.26 -5.70
N ASN A 340 4.18 32.46 -5.57
CA ASN A 340 5.04 32.88 -4.48
C ASN A 340 4.25 32.78 -3.15
N SER A 341 3.78 31.59 -2.76
CA SER A 341 2.98 31.41 -1.55
C SER A 341 3.46 30.18 -0.80
N VAL A 342 3.71 30.40 0.48
CA VAL A 342 3.91 29.33 1.46
C VAL A 342 2.65 28.43 1.47
N LEU A 343 2.77 27.13 1.79
CA LEU A 343 1.61 26.29 2.10
C LEU A 343 1.61 26.04 3.60
N LEU A 344 0.45 25.92 4.23
CA LEU A 344 0.32 25.68 5.67
C LEU A 344 -0.68 24.55 5.90
N ASN A 345 -0.22 23.47 6.52
CA ASN A 345 -1.03 22.33 6.94
C ASN A 345 -0.98 22.18 8.46
N ILE A 346 -2.10 21.81 9.08
CA ILE A 346 -2.29 21.76 10.53
C ILE A 346 -3.06 20.49 10.87
N TYR A 347 -2.42 19.54 11.57
CA TYR A 347 -2.99 18.21 11.86
C TYR A 347 -2.37 17.57 13.12
N PRO A 348 -3.13 16.84 13.96
CA PRO A 348 -4.59 16.77 13.96
C PRO A 348 -5.20 18.13 14.30
N ASN A 349 -6.40 18.40 13.79
CA ASN A 349 -7.09 19.65 14.01
C ASN A 349 -8.59 19.43 13.83
N PRO A 350 -9.38 19.25 14.91
CA PRO A 350 -9.01 19.51 16.32
C PRO A 350 -7.99 18.54 16.94
N PHE A 351 -7.28 18.95 17.99
CA PHE A 351 -6.29 18.13 18.72
C PHE A 351 -6.41 18.26 20.25
N SER A 352 -5.94 17.23 20.98
CA SER A 352 -5.96 17.15 22.45
C SER A 352 -4.63 17.48 23.15
N SER A 353 -3.49 17.21 22.50
CA SER A 353 -2.16 17.35 23.12
C SER A 353 -1.15 18.07 22.23
N LEU A 354 -0.97 17.59 20.99
CA LEU A 354 -0.04 18.14 20.02
C LEU A 354 -0.73 18.36 18.67
N VAL A 355 -0.38 19.45 18.00
CA VAL A 355 -0.69 19.68 16.59
C VAL A 355 0.59 19.79 15.79
N ASN A 356 0.68 19.00 14.72
CA ASN A 356 1.71 19.13 13.70
C ASN A 356 1.33 20.25 12.74
N ILE A 357 2.30 21.12 12.48
CA ILE A 357 2.21 22.19 11.52
C ILE A 357 3.28 21.90 10.47
N SER A 358 2.90 21.88 9.20
CA SER A 358 3.88 21.82 8.11
C SER A 358 3.73 22.99 7.16
N TYR A 359 4.85 23.48 6.65
CA TYR A 359 4.85 24.56 5.67
C TYR A 359 5.96 24.46 4.64
N TYR A 360 5.68 24.97 3.44
CA TYR A 360 6.64 25.00 2.34
C TYR A 360 7.33 26.35 2.21
N CYS A 361 8.66 26.33 2.12
CA CYS A 361 9.47 27.51 1.83
C CYS A 361 9.97 27.44 0.37
N PRO A 362 9.57 28.37 -0.51
CA PRO A 362 9.91 28.32 -1.93
C PRO A 362 11.36 28.68 -2.25
N ASP A 363 11.97 29.51 -1.40
CA ASP A 363 13.32 30.06 -1.55
C ASP A 363 14.04 30.15 -0.20
N GLU A 364 15.31 30.54 -0.21
CA GLU A 364 16.02 30.85 1.03
C GLU A 364 15.56 32.19 1.61
N ILE A 365 14.62 32.16 2.55
CA ILE A 365 13.95 33.36 3.06
C ILE A 365 13.77 33.30 4.57
N LYS A 366 13.75 34.48 5.21
CA LYS A 366 13.37 34.58 6.62
C LYS A 366 11.88 34.31 6.78
N VAL A 367 11.55 33.28 7.57
CA VAL A 367 10.19 32.88 7.90
C VAL A 367 9.95 33.07 9.39
N CYS A 368 8.81 33.69 9.72
CA CYS A 368 8.34 33.86 11.09
C CYS A 368 6.98 33.16 11.25
N LEU A 369 6.89 32.25 12.22
CA LEU A 369 5.71 31.47 12.53
C LEU A 369 5.21 31.81 13.93
N LYS A 370 3.99 32.34 14.01
CA LYS A 370 3.41 32.85 15.26
C LYS A 370 2.00 32.31 15.47
N ILE A 371 1.63 32.08 16.72
CA ILE A 371 0.28 31.70 17.15
C ILE A 371 -0.37 32.85 17.88
N TYR A 372 -1.64 33.07 17.60
CA TYR A 372 -2.49 34.12 18.13
C TYR A 372 -3.77 33.53 18.72
N ASN A 373 -4.36 34.20 19.71
CA ASN A 373 -5.72 33.90 20.16
C ASN A 373 -6.77 34.56 19.26
N ILE A 374 -8.06 34.33 19.55
CA ILE A 374 -9.20 34.91 18.79
C ILE A 374 -9.25 36.45 18.80
N ASN A 375 -8.61 37.09 19.77
CA ASN A 375 -8.52 38.55 19.88
C ASN A 375 -7.31 39.12 19.11
N GLY A 376 -6.54 38.28 18.41
CA GLY A 376 -5.33 38.68 17.69
C GLY A 376 -4.12 38.95 18.58
N GLN A 377 -4.16 38.56 19.86
CA GLN A 377 -3.01 38.70 20.76
C GLN A 377 -2.00 37.58 20.48
N LEU A 378 -0.72 37.93 20.39
CA LEU A 378 0.38 36.97 20.19
C LEU A 378 0.51 36.06 21.41
N ILE A 379 0.48 34.76 21.18
CA ILE A 379 0.57 33.72 22.20
C ILE A 379 1.94 33.04 22.20
N LYS A 380 2.42 32.66 21.02
CA LYS A 380 3.69 31.96 20.87
C LYS A 380 4.38 32.36 19.57
N THR A 381 5.68 32.60 19.63
CA THR A 381 6.51 32.63 18.43
C THR A 381 7.17 31.26 18.34
N ILE A 382 6.74 30.44 17.39
CA ILE A 382 7.28 29.10 17.24
C ILE A 382 8.62 29.14 16.52
N TYR A 383 8.76 30.05 15.55
CA TYR A 383 9.96 30.14 14.71
C TYR A 383 10.19 31.57 14.22
N ASP A 384 11.45 32.03 14.18
CA ASP A 384 11.84 33.30 13.55
C ASP A 384 13.29 33.22 13.02
N TYR A 385 13.49 32.56 11.89
CA TYR A 385 14.84 32.35 11.33
C TYR A 385 14.83 32.22 9.80
N LYS A 386 16.02 32.20 9.19
CA LYS A 386 16.21 32.01 7.75
C LYS A 386 16.07 30.52 7.41
N GLN A 387 15.15 30.19 6.51
CA GLN A 387 14.92 28.83 6.04
C GLN A 387 15.45 28.66 4.62
N THR A 388 15.94 27.46 4.30
CA THR A 388 16.27 27.07 2.92
C THR A 388 15.02 26.60 2.18
N LYS A 389 15.12 26.43 0.86
CA LYS A 389 14.04 25.87 0.06
C LYS A 389 13.75 24.43 0.46
N ASN A 390 12.69 24.20 1.24
CA ASN A 390 12.27 22.88 1.69
C ASN A 390 10.83 22.91 2.26
N ILE A 391 10.30 21.73 2.59
CA ILE A 391 9.14 21.59 3.47
C ILE A 391 9.64 21.46 4.92
N PHE A 392 9.03 22.22 5.81
CA PHE A 392 9.33 22.24 7.23
C PHE A 392 8.18 21.68 8.03
N TYR A 393 8.51 21.00 9.12
CA TYR A 393 7.56 20.37 10.02
C TYR A 393 7.88 20.81 11.45
N LEU A 394 6.86 21.05 12.25
CA LEU A 394 6.97 21.44 13.64
C LEU A 394 5.74 21.01 14.43
N THR A 395 5.88 20.90 15.73
CA THR A 395 4.81 20.57 16.67
C THR A 395 4.49 21.75 17.56
N TRP A 396 3.21 21.91 17.89
CA TRP A 396 2.75 22.80 18.94
C TRP A 396 1.96 22.01 19.98
N ASP A 397 2.32 22.22 21.24
CA ASP A 397 1.85 21.49 22.42
C ASP A 397 0.74 22.21 23.20
N GLY A 398 0.09 23.20 22.57
CA GLY A 398 -0.94 24.01 23.24
C GLY A 398 -0.41 24.91 24.34
N LYS A 399 0.91 25.18 24.40
CA LYS A 399 1.52 26.09 25.38
C LYS A 399 1.89 27.45 24.79
N ASP A 400 1.92 28.49 25.63
CA ASP A 400 2.42 29.83 25.27
C ASP A 400 3.97 29.92 25.29
N ASN A 401 4.52 31.11 25.06
CA ASN A 401 5.98 31.36 25.13
C ASN A 401 6.59 31.16 26.54
N SER A 402 5.78 31.25 27.59
CA SER A 402 6.20 31.06 28.99
C SER A 402 6.07 29.60 29.44
N GLY A 403 5.58 28.71 28.58
CA GLY A 403 5.36 27.30 28.88
C GLY A 403 4.06 27.03 29.63
N ASN A 404 3.15 28.00 29.74
CA ASN A 404 1.85 27.78 30.35
C ASN A 404 0.90 27.12 29.35
N GLU A 405 0.09 26.19 29.83
CA GLU A 405 -0.95 25.59 29.00
C GLU A 405 -2.07 26.60 28.70
N LEU A 406 -2.58 26.53 27.49
CA LEU A 406 -3.66 27.40 27.04
C LEU A 406 -5.04 26.82 27.39
N SER A 407 -6.10 27.60 27.21
CA SER A 407 -7.48 27.13 27.39
C SER A 407 -7.99 26.44 26.13
N ASN A 408 -8.99 25.57 26.27
CA ASN A 408 -9.70 25.00 25.12
C ASN A 408 -10.28 26.14 24.26
N GLY A 409 -10.08 26.09 22.96
CA GLY A 409 -10.55 27.15 22.08
C GLY A 409 -9.91 27.17 20.70
N ILE A 410 -10.22 28.24 19.99
CA ILE A 410 -9.70 28.50 18.64
C ILE A 410 -8.46 29.39 18.76
N TYR A 411 -7.41 28.99 18.06
CA TYR A 411 -6.18 29.74 17.87
C TYR A 411 -5.92 29.94 16.38
N PHE A 412 -5.09 30.91 16.04
CA PHE A 412 -4.69 31.19 14.68
C PHE A 412 -3.19 31.13 14.57
N ILE A 413 -2.67 30.35 13.64
CA ILE A 413 -1.25 30.36 13.30
C ILE A 413 -1.05 31.19 12.06
N LYS A 414 -0.01 32.02 12.05
CA LYS A 414 0.34 32.90 10.95
C LYS A 414 1.78 32.64 10.53
N ILE A 415 1.99 32.46 9.23
CA ILE A 415 3.32 32.48 8.62
C ILE A 415 3.52 33.82 7.95
N GLU A 416 4.66 34.46 8.26
CA GLU A 416 5.10 35.72 7.68
C GLU A 416 6.49 35.53 7.06
N SER A 417 6.69 36.06 5.86
CA SER A 417 8.01 36.11 5.23
C SER A 417 8.15 37.36 4.37
N LYS A 418 9.36 37.93 4.31
CA LYS A 418 9.63 39.18 3.60
C LYS A 418 9.39 38.98 2.09
N ASN A 419 8.35 39.60 1.53
CA ASN A 419 7.90 39.52 0.11
C ASN A 419 6.78 38.50 -0.19
N HIS A 420 6.17 37.87 0.81
CA HIS A 420 4.98 37.03 0.60
C HIS A 420 3.79 37.50 1.44
N ILE A 421 2.58 37.28 0.93
CA ILE A 421 1.34 37.53 1.68
C ILE A 421 1.32 36.58 2.88
N PRO A 422 1.09 37.08 4.11
CA PRO A 422 1.01 36.20 5.27
C PRO A 422 -0.13 35.19 5.15
N ILE A 423 0.15 33.96 5.58
CA ILE A 423 -0.81 32.86 5.51
C ILE A 423 -1.25 32.52 6.91
N THR A 424 -2.56 32.39 7.08
CA THR A 424 -3.16 32.13 8.38
C THR A 424 -3.91 30.80 8.34
N GLY A 425 -3.71 29.97 9.35
CA GLY A 425 -4.46 28.74 9.54
C GLY A 425 -5.16 28.75 10.90
N LYS A 426 -6.32 28.10 10.95
CA LYS A 426 -7.12 27.99 12.17
C LYS A 426 -6.74 26.71 12.91
N ILE A 427 -6.56 26.81 14.22
CA ILE A 427 -6.25 25.70 15.11
C ILE A 427 -7.38 25.55 16.12
N HIS A 428 -7.92 24.34 16.27
CA HIS A 428 -8.92 23.97 17.27
C HIS A 428 -8.24 23.14 18.35
N TYR A 429 -7.99 23.76 19.50
CA TYR A 429 -7.33 23.13 20.65
C TYR A 429 -8.35 22.71 21.70
N HIS A 430 -8.24 21.46 22.15
CA HIS A 430 -8.98 20.92 23.28
C HIS A 430 -7.99 20.25 24.24
N LYS A 431 -8.31 20.21 25.53
CA LYS A 431 -7.62 19.42 26.55
C LYS A 431 -8.40 18.16 26.84
#